data_AF-A0A4P7UDN7-F1
#
_entry.id   AF-A0A4P7UDN7-F1
#
_cell.length_a   1.000
_cell.length_b   1.000
_cell.length_c   1.000
_cell.angle_alpha   90.00
_cell.angle_beta   90.00
_cell.angle_gamma   90.00
#
_symmetry.space_group_name_H-M   'P 1'
#
loop_
_entity.id
_entity.type
_entity.pdbx_description
1 polymer ?
#
loop_
_entity_poly.entity_id
_entity_poly.type
_entity_poly.pdbx_seq_one_letter_code
_entity_poly.pdbx_strand_id
1 'polypeptide(L)'
;MTDDDLLALLDSTLGPVLTPAGFDRAQGDWSQAVFCAPQDAFIAAHPWLPQARPEEWQRGHSTDLTIEFDQTTGLLARVDLEGRSLPSTLYAVGEGALSAELKASYARPLTESLAVVVQALEAVFRPPAEAPDAGTSDVDPIDDYA
;
A
#
# COMPACT_ATOMS: atom_id res chain seq x y z
N MET A 1 13.75 -23.17 2.69
CA MET A 1 12.38 -22.67 2.53
C MET A 1 12.05 -22.88 1.06
N THR A 2 11.00 -23.64 0.76
CA THR A 2 10.51 -23.87 -0.62
C THR A 2 9.68 -22.68 -1.12
N ASP A 3 9.26 -22.68 -2.38
CA ASP A 3 8.28 -21.70 -2.89
C ASP A 3 6.97 -21.76 -2.08
N ASP A 4 6.47 -22.98 -1.82
CA ASP A 4 5.25 -23.19 -1.02
C ASP A 4 5.39 -22.66 0.41
N ASP A 5 6.55 -22.84 1.04
CA ASP A 5 6.83 -22.30 2.37
C ASP A 5 6.81 -20.76 2.37
N LEU A 6 7.36 -20.14 1.33
CA LEU A 6 7.38 -18.68 1.17
C LEU A 6 5.96 -18.14 0.98
N LEU A 7 5.19 -18.71 0.06
CA LEU A 7 3.82 -18.28 -0.19
C LEU A 7 2.94 -18.46 1.04
N ALA A 8 3.10 -19.57 1.78
CA ALA A 8 2.39 -19.78 3.04
C ALA A 8 2.78 -18.76 4.13
N LEU A 9 4.06 -18.39 4.22
CA LEU A 9 4.53 -17.33 5.11
C LEU A 9 3.90 -15.98 4.76
N LEU A 10 3.89 -15.62 3.48
CA LEU A 10 3.32 -14.36 3.00
C LEU A 10 1.81 -14.31 3.23
N ASP A 11 1.08 -15.37 2.87
CA ASP A 11 -0.37 -15.46 3.09
C ASP A 11 -0.73 -15.38 4.58
N SER A 12 0.01 -16.08 5.44
CA SER A 12 -0.27 -16.06 6.88
C SER A 12 0.08 -14.72 7.54
N THR A 13 1.08 -14.01 7.03
CA THR A 13 1.54 -12.74 7.61
C THR A 13 0.77 -11.54 7.05
N LEU A 14 0.52 -11.50 5.74
CA LEU A 14 -0.08 -10.36 5.05
C LEU A 14 -1.58 -10.55 4.77
N GLY A 15 -2.05 -11.80 4.66
CA GLY A 15 -3.45 -12.12 4.42
C GLY A 15 -4.45 -11.44 5.36
N PRO A 16 -4.18 -11.30 6.67
CA PRO A 16 -5.07 -10.57 7.58
C PRO A 16 -5.32 -9.10 7.18
N VAL A 17 -4.40 -8.47 6.45
CA VAL A 17 -4.54 -7.09 5.94
C VAL A 17 -5.04 -7.08 4.50
N LEU A 18 -4.55 -8.01 3.67
CA LEU A 18 -4.82 -8.05 2.23
C LEU A 18 -6.19 -8.60 1.87
N THR A 19 -6.66 -9.65 2.54
CA THR A 19 -7.97 -10.25 2.24
C THR A 19 -9.13 -9.28 2.51
N PRO A 20 -9.16 -8.53 3.63
CA PRO A 20 -10.18 -7.48 3.82
C PRO A 20 -10.12 -6.34 2.80
N ALA A 21 -8.93 -6.06 2.24
CA ALA A 21 -8.73 -5.10 1.16
C ALA A 21 -9.10 -5.66 -0.23
N GLY A 22 -9.59 -6.91 -0.30
CA GLY A 22 -10.11 -7.52 -1.52
C GLY A 22 -9.07 -8.28 -2.36
N PHE A 23 -7.87 -8.52 -1.82
CA PHE A 23 -6.84 -9.30 -2.51
C PHE A 23 -7.00 -10.80 -2.28
N ASP A 24 -6.77 -11.55 -3.35
CA ASP A 24 -6.62 -13.01 -3.33
C ASP A 24 -5.25 -13.42 -2.75
N ARG A 25 -5.08 -14.73 -2.52
CA ARG A 25 -3.83 -15.32 -2.01
C ARG A 25 -2.64 -15.07 -2.92
N ALA A 26 -1.44 -15.08 -2.33
CA ALA A 26 -0.17 -14.94 -3.01
C ALA A 26 0.01 -16.00 -4.11
N GLN A 27 0.57 -15.58 -5.25
CA GLN A 27 1.02 -16.44 -6.34
C GLN A 27 2.44 -16.05 -6.73
N GLY A 28 3.26 -17.00 -7.16
CA GLY A 28 4.63 -16.73 -7.63
C GLY A 28 5.67 -17.68 -7.06
N ASP A 29 6.88 -17.18 -6.89
CA ASP A 29 8.06 -17.95 -6.47
C ASP A 29 9.10 -17.05 -5.76
N TRP A 30 10.32 -17.57 -5.53
CA TRP A 30 11.42 -16.81 -4.92
C TRP A 30 11.94 -15.59 -5.71
N SER A 31 11.47 -15.35 -6.93
CA SER A 31 11.74 -14.10 -7.66
C SER A 31 10.74 -13.00 -7.29
N GLN A 32 9.46 -13.35 -7.25
CA GLN A 32 8.37 -12.44 -6.93
C GLN A 32 7.15 -13.19 -6.41
N ALA A 33 6.43 -12.55 -5.49
CA ALA A 33 5.09 -12.95 -5.08
C ALA A 33 4.09 -11.82 -5.39
N VAL A 34 2.94 -12.17 -5.94
CA VAL A 34 1.91 -11.24 -6.39
C VAL A 34 0.58 -11.57 -5.73
N PHE A 35 -0.09 -10.54 -5.21
CA PHE A 35 -1.49 -10.59 -4.77
C PHE A 35 -2.31 -9.74 -5.73
N CYS A 36 -3.50 -10.21 -6.11
CA CYS A 36 -4.36 -9.50 -7.05
C CYS A 36 -5.72 -9.20 -6.42
N ALA A 37 -6.28 -8.02 -6.71
CA ALA A 37 -7.65 -7.65 -6.40
C ALA A 37 -8.36 -7.19 -7.70
N PRO A 38 -9.68 -7.41 -7.88
CA PRO A 38 -10.41 -6.84 -9.00
C PRO A 38 -10.33 -5.30 -8.97
N GLN A 39 -9.89 -4.67 -10.07
CA GLN A 39 -9.58 -3.24 -10.09
C GLN A 39 -10.78 -2.38 -9.68
N ASP A 40 -11.97 -2.65 -10.21
CA ASP A 40 -13.18 -1.87 -9.90
C ASP A 40 -13.56 -1.95 -8.41
N ALA A 41 -13.40 -3.13 -7.81
CA ALA A 41 -13.68 -3.34 -6.40
C ALA A 41 -12.65 -2.60 -5.53
N PHE A 42 -11.37 -2.65 -5.91
CA PHE A 42 -10.30 -1.93 -5.22
C PHE A 42 -10.51 -0.40 -5.28
N ILE A 43 -10.82 0.14 -6.46
CA ILE A 43 -11.11 1.58 -6.64
C ILE A 43 -12.28 2.00 -5.74
N ALA A 44 -13.35 1.21 -5.69
CA ALA A 44 -14.51 1.51 -4.88
C ALA A 44 -14.21 1.47 -3.37
N ALA A 45 -13.36 0.53 -2.92
CA ALA A 45 -12.99 0.39 -1.52
C ALA A 45 -11.94 1.42 -1.06
N HIS A 46 -11.04 1.85 -1.94
CA HIS A 46 -9.89 2.70 -1.61
C HIS A 46 -9.76 3.95 -2.50
N PRO A 47 -10.82 4.77 -2.66
CA PRO A 47 -10.83 5.87 -3.63
C PRO A 47 -9.85 7.02 -3.34
N TRP A 48 -9.28 7.07 -2.13
CA TRP A 48 -8.27 8.05 -1.73
C TRP A 48 -6.87 7.69 -2.21
N LEU A 49 -6.63 6.43 -2.60
CA LEU A 49 -5.31 5.99 -3.04
C LEU A 49 -4.99 6.49 -4.44
N PRO A 50 -3.71 6.79 -4.74
CA PRO A 50 -3.28 7.13 -6.09
C PRO A 50 -3.66 6.07 -7.13
N GLN A 51 -3.64 4.79 -6.75
CA GLN A 51 -3.99 3.64 -7.58
C GLN A 51 -5.47 3.60 -7.98
N ALA A 52 -6.33 4.36 -7.27
CA ALA A 52 -7.74 4.46 -7.61
C ALA A 52 -7.98 5.32 -8.88
N ARG A 53 -6.94 5.98 -9.39
CA ARG A 53 -6.97 6.82 -10.59
C ARG A 53 -5.95 6.32 -11.61
N PRO A 54 -6.09 5.08 -12.12
CA PRO A 54 -5.12 4.52 -13.05
C PRO A 54 -5.05 5.36 -14.33
N GLU A 55 -3.85 5.51 -14.87
CA GLU A 55 -3.68 6.08 -16.21
C GLU A 55 -4.36 5.17 -17.24
N GLU A 56 -4.70 5.70 -18.43
CA GLU A 56 -5.48 4.94 -19.42
C GLU A 56 -4.79 3.64 -19.86
N TRP A 57 -3.46 3.62 -19.90
CA TRP A 57 -2.65 2.44 -20.20
C TRP A 57 -2.51 1.47 -19.00
N GLN A 58 -2.87 1.90 -17.80
CA GLN A 58 -2.90 1.11 -16.57
C GLN A 58 -4.31 0.61 -16.22
N ARG A 59 -5.30 0.78 -17.10
CA ARG A 59 -6.63 0.19 -16.92
C ARG A 59 -6.56 -1.31 -17.17
N GLY A 60 -5.88 -2.03 -16.29
CA GLY A 60 -5.91 -3.47 -16.19
C GLY A 60 -7.23 -3.96 -15.59
N HIS A 61 -7.40 -5.28 -15.56
CA HIS A 61 -8.54 -5.92 -14.91
C HIS A 61 -8.35 -6.07 -13.39
N SER A 62 -7.13 -5.89 -12.89
CA SER A 62 -6.77 -6.13 -11.49
C SER A 62 -5.79 -5.08 -10.98
N THR A 63 -5.90 -4.77 -9.69
CA THR A 63 -4.85 -4.10 -8.91
C THR A 63 -3.88 -5.15 -8.39
N ASP A 64 -2.58 -4.97 -8.61
CA ASP A 64 -1.55 -5.88 -8.08
C ASP A 64 -0.82 -5.33 -6.85
N LEU A 65 -0.46 -6.22 -5.93
CA LEU A 65 0.58 -5.99 -4.93
C LEU A 65 1.70 -6.98 -5.20
N THR A 66 2.85 -6.47 -5.62
CA THR A 66 4.03 -7.26 -5.95
C THR A 66 5.08 -7.12 -4.87
N ILE A 67 5.59 -8.25 -4.37
CA ILE A 67 6.71 -8.36 -3.44
C ILE A 67 7.86 -9.03 -4.19
N GLU A 68 8.97 -8.33 -4.35
CA GLU A 68 10.13 -8.88 -5.04
C GLU A 68 11.29 -9.12 -4.10
N PHE A 69 12.03 -10.18 -4.39
CA PHE A 69 13.16 -10.62 -3.61
C PHE A 69 14.45 -10.47 -4.42
N ASP A 70 15.51 -10.03 -3.76
CA ASP A 70 16.84 -10.04 -4.33
C ASP A 70 17.35 -11.49 -4.34
N GLN A 71 17.50 -12.08 -5.52
CA GLN A 71 17.93 -13.48 -5.65
C GLN A 71 19.37 -13.76 -5.19
N THR A 72 20.19 -12.72 -5.00
CA THR A 72 21.58 -12.84 -4.55
C THR A 72 21.65 -12.88 -3.02
N THR A 73 20.85 -12.05 -2.35
CA THR A 73 20.90 -11.85 -0.90
C THR A 73 19.72 -12.49 -0.17
N GLY A 74 18.67 -12.87 -0.88
CA GLY A 74 17.41 -13.38 -0.31
C GLY A 74 16.61 -12.32 0.46
N LEU A 75 16.98 -11.04 0.34
CA LEU A 75 16.33 -9.94 1.03
C LEU A 75 15.15 -9.40 0.22
N LEU A 76 14.28 -8.66 0.90
CA LEU A 76 13.19 -7.94 0.25
C LEU A 76 13.77 -6.81 -0.62
N ALA A 77 13.59 -6.90 -1.93
CA ALA A 77 14.10 -5.89 -2.87
C ALA A 77 13.13 -4.70 -3.00
N ARG A 78 11.84 -5.00 -3.19
CA ARG A 78 10.79 -3.98 -3.31
C ARG A 78 9.40 -4.53 -2.99
N VAL A 79 8.50 -3.61 -2.67
CA VAL A 79 7.06 -3.84 -2.59
C VAL A 79 6.38 -2.75 -3.39
N ASP A 80 5.60 -3.14 -4.40
CA ASP A 80 4.89 -2.25 -5.30
C ASP A 80 3.38 -2.54 -5.25
N LEU A 81 2.57 -1.50 -5.31
CA LEU A 81 1.12 -1.53 -5.41
C LEU A 81 0.70 -0.83 -6.71
N GLU A 82 0.21 -1.61 -7.68
CA GLU A 82 -0.11 -1.19 -9.05
C GLU A 82 1.06 -0.45 -9.72
N GLY A 83 2.23 -1.10 -9.71
CA GLY A 83 3.47 -0.56 -10.28
C GLY A 83 4.05 0.68 -9.58
N ARG A 84 3.43 1.17 -8.49
CA ARG A 84 3.97 2.24 -7.64
C ARG A 84 4.50 1.66 -6.35
N SER A 85 5.73 2.01 -6.00
CA SER A 85 6.33 1.53 -4.75
C SER A 85 5.51 1.90 -3.51
N LEU A 86 5.34 0.93 -2.60
CA LEU A 86 4.58 1.09 -1.37
C LEU A 86 5.08 2.25 -0.51
N PRO A 87 6.40 2.51 -0.38
CA PRO A 87 6.88 3.74 0.27
C PRO A 87 6.40 5.03 -0.40
N SER A 88 6.28 5.07 -1.73
CA SER A 88 5.76 6.24 -2.45
C SER A 88 4.27 6.44 -2.16
N THR A 89 3.50 5.35 -2.11
CA THR A 89 2.09 5.36 -1.71
C THR A 89 1.92 5.87 -0.28
N LEU A 90 2.71 5.36 0.68
CA LEU A 90 2.73 5.85 2.07
C LEU A 90 2.98 7.35 2.15
N TYR A 91 3.98 7.84 1.43
CA TYR A 91 4.28 9.28 1.41
C TYR A 91 3.10 10.09 0.85
N ALA A 92 2.43 9.59 -0.19
CA ALA A 92 1.28 10.25 -0.79
C ALA A 92 0.05 10.32 0.14
N VAL A 93 -0.10 9.37 1.08
CA VAL A 93 -1.17 9.37 2.09
C VAL A 93 -0.77 10.04 3.41
N GLY A 94 0.39 10.69 3.47
CA GLY A 94 0.85 11.45 4.65
C GLY A 94 1.70 10.66 5.64
N GLU A 95 2.01 9.40 5.36
CA GLU A 95 2.74 8.48 6.25
C GLU A 95 4.26 8.51 5.98
N GLY A 96 4.84 9.71 6.00
CA GLY A 96 6.23 9.95 5.61
C GLY A 96 7.26 9.22 6.49
N ALA A 97 7.01 9.12 7.80
CA ALA A 97 7.89 8.41 8.72
C ALA A 97 7.92 6.90 8.42
N LEU A 98 6.75 6.30 8.22
CA LEU A 98 6.61 4.88 7.89
C LEU A 98 7.16 4.57 6.50
N SER A 99 7.04 5.50 5.54
CA SER A 99 7.69 5.41 4.23
C SER A 99 9.21 5.26 4.35
N ALA A 100 9.85 6.04 5.23
CA ALA A 100 11.29 5.95 5.47
C ALA A 100 11.67 4.65 6.18
N GLU A 101 10.87 4.22 7.15
CA GLU A 101 11.08 2.96 7.88
C GLU A 101 11.00 1.74 6.95
N LEU A 102 9.98 1.69 6.08
CA LEU A 102 9.82 0.62 5.09
C LEU A 102 11.00 0.56 4.12
N LYS A 103 11.49 1.70 3.63
CA LYS A 103 12.69 1.72 2.77
C LYS A 103 13.91 1.17 3.50
N ALA A 104 14.07 1.49 4.78
CA ALA A 104 15.18 1.01 5.59
C ALA A 104 15.08 -0.49 5.91
N SER A 105 13.87 -1.07 5.91
CA SER A 105 13.69 -2.49 6.18
C SER A 105 14.12 -3.38 5.01
N TYR A 106 14.15 -2.89 3.77
CA TYR A 106 14.54 -3.70 2.60
C TYR A 106 15.96 -4.32 2.71
N ALA A 107 16.84 -3.73 3.51
CA ALA A 107 18.17 -4.28 3.80
C ALA A 107 18.20 -5.30 4.96
N ARG A 108 17.04 -5.77 5.45
CA ARG A 108 16.90 -6.64 6.62
C ARG A 108 16.28 -8.00 6.24
N PRO A 109 16.48 -9.05 7.08
CA PRO A 109 15.85 -10.35 6.87
C PRO A 109 14.35 -10.25 6.68
N LEU A 110 13.79 -11.11 5.81
CA LEU A 110 12.39 -11.07 5.41
C LEU A 110 11.41 -10.99 6.58
N THR A 111 11.62 -11.80 7.63
CA THR A 111 10.74 -11.83 8.81
C THR A 111 10.65 -10.50 9.55
N GLU A 112 11.74 -9.73 9.60
CA GLU A 112 11.75 -8.39 10.19
C GLU A 112 11.07 -7.38 9.27
N SER A 113 11.32 -7.49 7.96
CA SER A 113 10.73 -6.62 6.94
C SER A 113 9.22 -6.81 6.83
N LEU A 114 8.71 -8.03 6.96
CA LEU A 114 7.28 -8.32 6.85
C LEU A 114 6.46 -7.60 7.92
N ALA A 115 6.98 -7.46 9.15
CA ALA A 115 6.28 -6.70 10.20
C ALA A 115 6.10 -5.21 9.83
N VAL A 116 7.08 -4.63 9.14
CA VAL A 116 7.01 -3.25 8.64
C VAL A 116 6.09 -3.16 7.42
N VAL A 117 6.11 -4.17 6.54
CA VAL A 117 5.17 -4.27 5.39
C VAL A 117 3.72 -4.35 5.86
N VAL A 118 3.42 -5.13 6.91
CA VAL A 118 2.08 -5.20 7.52
C VAL A 118 1.62 -3.80 7.96
N GLN A 119 2.44 -3.11 8.75
CA GLN A 119 2.11 -1.77 9.23
C GLN A 119 1.92 -0.78 8.07
N ALA A 120 2.76 -0.87 7.04
CA ALA A 120 2.65 -0.06 5.84
C ALA A 120 1.32 -0.28 5.10
N LEU A 121 0.91 -1.54 4.92
CA LEU A 121 -0.34 -1.90 4.26
C LEU A 121 -1.55 -1.45 5.09
N GLU A 122 -1.53 -1.65 6.41
CA GLU A 122 -2.58 -1.17 7.30
C GLU A 122 -2.77 0.35 7.24
N ALA A 123 -1.67 1.10 7.15
CA ALA A 123 -1.71 2.55 7.02
C ALA A 123 -2.24 2.98 5.65
N VAL A 124 -1.81 2.33 4.56
CA VAL A 124 -2.27 2.63 3.20
C VAL A 124 -3.77 2.36 3.03
N PHE A 125 -4.28 1.23 3.54
CA PHE A 125 -5.69 0.87 3.42
C PHE A 125 -6.61 1.54 4.44
N ARG A 126 -6.05 2.37 5.34
CA ARG A 126 -6.85 3.22 6.22
C ARG A 126 -7.33 4.47 5.45
N PRO A 127 -8.63 4.80 5.48
CA PRO A 127 -9.10 6.08 4.98
C PRO A 127 -8.37 7.22 5.68
N PRO A 128 -7.98 8.31 4.98
CA PRO A 128 -7.45 9.48 5.64
C PRO A 128 -8.47 9.99 6.65
N ALA A 129 -8.01 10.43 7.82
CA ALA A 129 -8.88 11.16 8.73
C ALA A 129 -9.47 12.35 7.97
N GLU A 130 -10.79 12.52 8.01
CA GLU A 130 -11.44 13.70 7.43
C GLU A 130 -10.66 14.93 7.88
N ALA A 131 -10.20 15.73 6.89
CA ALA A 131 -9.62 17.02 7.22
C ALA A 131 -10.67 17.76 8.07
N PRO A 132 -10.29 18.36 9.21
CA PRO A 132 -11.23 19.18 9.95
C PRO A 132 -11.84 20.15 8.97
N ASP A 133 -13.18 20.14 8.88
CA ASP A 133 -13.96 21.02 8.02
C ASP A 133 -13.30 22.38 8.12
N ALA A 134 -12.74 22.87 7.00
CA ALA A 134 -12.06 24.15 6.97
C ALA A 134 -13.18 25.16 7.20
N GLY A 135 -13.45 25.43 8.48
CA GLY A 135 -14.64 26.13 8.93
C GLY A 135 -14.82 27.32 8.03
N THR A 136 -16.00 27.41 7.40
CA THR A 136 -16.46 28.62 6.77
C THR A 136 -16.12 29.73 7.72
N SER A 137 -15.07 30.48 7.37
CA SER A 137 -14.69 31.66 8.12
C SER A 137 -15.84 32.61 7.84
N ASP A 138 -16.83 32.61 8.73
CA ASP A 138 -17.83 33.66 8.88
C ASP A 138 -17.04 34.92 9.28
N VAL A 139 -16.29 35.45 8.32
CA VAL A 139 -15.83 36.82 8.37
C VAL A 139 -17.08 37.62 8.06
N ASP A 140 -17.81 37.97 9.12
CA ASP A 140 -18.81 39.01 9.05
C ASP A 140 -18.19 40.20 8.30
N PRO A 141 -18.85 40.74 7.26
CA PRO A 141 -18.37 41.95 6.62
C PRO A 141 -18.30 43.04 7.69
N ILE A 142 -17.10 43.57 7.92
CA ILE A 142 -16.91 44.76 8.75
C ILE A 142 -17.63 45.89 8.00
N ASP A 143 -18.81 46.24 8.51
CA ASP A 143 -19.57 47.41 8.11
C ASP A 143 -18.80 48.64 8.61
N ASP A 144 -17.93 49.18 7.77
CA ASP A 144 -17.26 50.48 7.98
C ASP A 144 -18.33 51.59 7.91
N TYR A 145 -18.97 51.87 9.05
CA TYR A 145 -19.73 53.10 9.27
C TYR A 145 -18.89 54.12 10.03
N ALA A 146 -18.50 55.20 9.35
CA ALA A 146 -18.75 56.62 9.70
C ALA A 146 -17.69 57.56 9.10
#